data_AF-A0A6V7KAS6-F1
#
_entry.id   AF-A0A6V7KAS6-F1
#
_cell.length_a   1.000
_cell.length_b   1.000
_cell.length_c   1.000
_cell.angle_alpha   90.00
_cell.angle_beta   90.00
_cell.angle_gamma   90.00
#
_symmetry.space_group_name_H-M   'P 1'
#
loop_
_entity.id
_entity.type
_entity.pdbx_description
1 polymer ?
#
loop_
_entity_poly.entity_id
_entity_poly.type
_entity_poly.pdbx_seq_one_letter_code
_entity_poly.pdbx_strand_id
1 'polypeptide(L)' 'VQKGDFPHLLVHGPPGAGKKTRIMAIIRELYGNGVERLRMEAMQFETPSKKKMEIMTISSNYHIEVNPSDVGIYD' A
#
# COMPACT_ATOMS: atom_id res chain seq x y z
N VAL A 1 -16.14 14.10 -14.65
CA VAL A 1 -14.68 13.96 -14.90
C VAL A 1 -14.50 12.64 -15.65
N GLN A 2 -14.09 12.68 -16.92
CA GLN A 2 -13.68 11.45 -17.60
C GLN A 2 -12.61 10.79 -16.73
N LYS A 3 -12.84 9.52 -16.36
CA LYS A 3 -11.96 8.67 -15.56
C LYS A 3 -10.68 8.39 -16.36
N GLY A 4 -9.87 9.42 -16.59
CA GLY A 4 -8.55 9.31 -17.19
C GLY A 4 -7.66 8.54 -16.23
N ASP A 5 -6.85 7.64 -16.79
CA ASP A 5 -5.97 6.73 -16.07
C ASP A 5 -5.21 7.47 -14.95
N PHE A 6 -5.50 7.09 -13.69
CA PHE A 6 -4.77 7.64 -12.56
C PHE A 6 -3.34 7.10 -12.60
N PRO A 7 -2.31 7.96 -12.77
CA PRO A 7 -0.95 7.49 -12.99
C PRO A 7 -0.34 6.92 -11.71
N HIS A 8 0.74 6.16 -11.85
CA HIS A 8 1.58 5.80 -10.72
C HIS A 8 2.27 7.06 -10.16
N LEU A 9 2.29 7.19 -8.83
CA LEU A 9 2.86 8.34 -8.14
C LEU A 9 4.09 7.95 -7.32
N LEU A 10 5.15 8.75 -7.42
CA LEU A 10 6.27 8.74 -6.50
C LEU A 10 6.15 9.94 -5.56
N VAL A 11 5.72 9.71 -4.32
CA VAL A 11 5.57 10.78 -3.31
C VAL A 11 6.80 10.79 -2.40
N HIS A 12 7.61 11.85 -2.49
CA HIS A 12 8.84 12.00 -1.70
C HIS A 12 8.86 13.31 -0.87
N GLY A 13 9.79 13.40 0.08
CA GLY A 13 9.95 14.57 0.97
C GLY A 13 10.38 14.20 2.38
N PRO A 14 10.71 15.18 3.25
CA PRO A 14 11.22 14.92 4.59
C PRO A 14 10.21 14.17 5.48
N PRO A 15 10.66 13.49 6.55
CA PRO A 15 9.77 12.95 7.58
C PRO A 15 8.85 14.04 8.13
N GLY A 16 7.58 13.70 8.38
CA GLY A 16 6.59 14.69 8.87
C GLY A 16 6.00 15.63 7.81
N ALA A 17 6.43 15.59 6.54
CA ALA A 17 5.90 16.48 5.49
C ALA A 17 4.44 16.19 5.04
N GLY A 18 3.73 15.27 5.70
CA GLY A 18 2.33 14.92 5.37
C GLY A 18 2.16 13.98 4.17
N LYS A 19 3.20 13.21 3.79
CA LYS A 19 3.15 12.28 2.64
C LYS A 19 2.01 11.26 2.74
N LYS A 20 1.95 10.53 3.87
CA LYS A 20 0.88 9.55 4.13
C LYS A 20 -0.50 10.20 4.16
N THR A 21 -0.62 11.36 4.79
CA THR A 21 -1.87 12.14 4.83
C THR A 21 -2.37 12.49 3.42
N ARG A 22 -1.48 12.94 2.53
CA ARG A 22 -1.84 13.25 1.14
C ARG A 22 -2.25 11.99 0.36
N ILE A 23 -1.54 10.88 0.52
CA ILE A 23 -1.90 9.61 -0.12
C ILE A 23 -3.30 9.16 0.33
N MET A 24 -3.59 9.21 1.63
CA MET A 24 -4.91 8.85 2.17
C MET A 24 -6.02 9.77 1.66
N ALA A 25 -5.76 11.08 1.54
CA ALA A 25 -6.71 12.03 0.96
C ALA A 25 -7.01 11.71 -0.52
N ILE A 26 -5.99 11.37 -1.31
CA ILE A 26 -6.14 11.00 -2.73
C ILE A 26 -7.00 9.75 -2.87
N ILE A 27 -6.67 8.67 -2.17
CA ILE A 27 -7.45 7.43 -2.31
C ILE A 27 -8.88 7.57 -1.76
N ARG A 28 -9.10 8.44 -0.76
CA ARG A 28 -10.44 8.79 -0.28
C ARG A 28 -11.24 9.56 -1.32
N GLU A 29 -10.61 10.46 -2.08
CA GLU A 29 -11.27 11.16 -3.19
C GLU A 29 -11.63 10.19 -4.33
N LEU A 30 -10.79 9.19 -4.59
CA LEU A 30 -11.01 8.21 -5.67
C LEU A 30 -12.08 7.15 -5.33
N TYR A 31 -12.10 6.66 -4.09
CA TYR A 31 -12.90 5.48 -3.70
C TYR A 31 -13.88 5.75 -2.54
N GLY A 32 -13.90 6.96 -1.99
CA GLY A 32 -14.76 7.36 -0.88
C GLY A 32 -14.28 6.87 0.49
N ASN A 33 -15.14 7.03 1.51
CA ASN A 33 -14.80 6.74 2.91
C ASN A 33 -14.49 5.26 3.21
N GLY A 34 -14.80 4.34 2.29
CA GLY A 34 -14.56 2.91 2.49
C GLY A 34 -13.07 2.53 2.51
N VAL A 35 -12.18 3.41 2.08
CA VAL A 35 -10.72 3.24 2.19
C VAL A 35 -10.23 3.23 3.63
N GLU A 36 -10.96 3.85 4.57
CA GLU A 36 -10.54 3.96 5.98
C GLU A 36 -10.85 2.69 6.78
N ARG A 37 -11.60 1.74 6.20
CA ARG A 37 -11.91 0.44 6.82
C ARG A 37 -10.76 -0.54 6.61
N LEU A 38 -9.73 -0.36 7.42
CA LEU A 38 -8.48 -1.12 7.34
C LEU A 38 -8.57 -2.44 8.13
N ARG A 39 -7.90 -3.47 7.61
CA ARG A 39 -7.70 -4.77 8.24
C ARG A 39 -6.23 -5.15 8.10
N MET A 40 -5.69 -5.84 9.10
CA MET A 40 -4.37 -6.45 9.00
C MET A 40 -4.51 -7.85 8.44
N GLU A 41 -3.76 -8.14 7.39
CA GLU A 41 -3.77 -9.44 6.72
C GLU A 41 -2.34 -9.92 6.51
N ALA A 42 -2.08 -11.17 6.90
CA ALA A 42 -0.84 -11.85 6.63
C ALA A 42 -0.92 -12.52 5.26
N MET A 43 -0.10 -12.06 4.31
CA MET A 43 -0.01 -12.66 2.99
C MET A 43 1.20 -13.59 2.93
N GLN A 44 0.96 -14.85 2.54
CA GLN A 44 2.01 -15.85 2.37
C GLN A 44 2.42 -15.95 0.90
N PHE A 45 3.71 -15.87 0.65
CA PHE A 45 4.30 -15.99 -0.69
C PHE A 45 5.38 -17.07 -0.67
N GLU A 46 5.48 -17.81 -1.78
CA GLU A 46 6.58 -18.76 -2.00
C GLU A 46 7.50 -18.18 -3.06
N THR A 47 8.78 -18.04 -2.73
CA THR A 47 9.80 -17.58 -3.69
C THR A 47 10.12 -18.67 -4.71
N PRO A 48 10.74 -18.33 -5.86
CA PRO A 48 11.25 -19.33 -6.80
C PRO A 48 12.25 -20.32 -6.17
N SER A 49 12.89 -19.95 -5.06
CA SER A 49 13.76 -20.81 -4.25
C SER A 49 13.02 -21.70 -3.23
N LYS A 50 11.67 -21.78 -3.31
CA LYS A 50 10.79 -22.52 -2.40
C LYS A 50 10.83 -22.05 -0.94
N LYS A 51 11.27 -20.82 -0.71
CA LYS A 51 11.23 -20.20 0.62
C LYS A 51 9.85 -19.60 0.84
N LYS A 52 9.19 -20.00 1.92
CA LYS A 52 7.94 -19.38 2.36
C LYS A 52 8.26 -18.07 3.07
N MET A 53 7.59 -17.01 2.67
CA MET A 53 7.69 -15.68 3.25
C MET A 53 6.30 -15.21 3.66
N GLU A 54 6.21 -14.52 4.79
CA GLU A 54 4.97 -13.95 5.30
C GLU A 54 5.15 -12.44 5.39
N ILE A 55 4.25 -11.69 4.76
CA ILE A 55 4.27 -10.23 4.75
C ILE A 55 3.00 -9.75 5.42
N MET A 56 3.17 -8.94 6.46
CA MET A 56 2.04 -8.23 7.06
C MET A 56 1.65 -7.07 6.16
N THR A 57 0.38 -7.03 5.79
CA THR A 57 -0.20 -5.97 4.96
C THR A 57 -1.36 -5.33 5.69
N ILE A 58 -1.59 -4.05 5.40
CA ILE A 58 -2.79 -3.33 5.85
C ILE A 58 -3.67 -3.18 4.61
N SER A 59 -4.82 -3.83 4.59
CA SER A 59 -5.73 -3.85 3.45
C SER A 59 -7.05 -3.16 3.75
N SER A 60 -7.65 -2.59 2.72
CA SER A 60 -9.06 -2.19 2.69
C SER A 60 -9.72 -2.85 1.47
N ASN A 61 -11.01 -2.60 1.27
CA ASN A 61 -11.70 -3.06 0.05
C ASN A 61 -11.16 -2.43 -1.25
N TYR A 62 -10.29 -1.41 -1.18
CA TYR A 62 -9.86 -0.63 -2.34
C TYR A 62 -8.34 -0.45 -2.49
N HIS A 63 -7.55 -0.74 -1.46
CA HIS A 63 -6.09 -0.60 -1.51
C HIS A 63 -5.38 -1.52 -0.51
N ILE A 64 -4.11 -1.79 -0.76
CA ILE A 64 -3.20 -2.55 0.11
C ILE A 64 -1.97 -1.68 0.39
N GLU A 65 -1.67 -1.45 1.66
CA GLU A 65 -0.42 -0.87 2.13
C GLU A 65 0.53 -2.01 2.51
N VAL A 66 1.69 -2.04 1.86
CA VAL A 66 2.74 -3.03 2.10
C VAL A 66 4.07 -2.33 2.30
N ASN A 67 4.82 -2.77 3.30
CA ASN A 67 6.21 -2.35 3.48
C ASN A 67 7.13 -3.53 3.11
N PRO A 68 7.70 -3.55 1.89
CA PRO A 68 8.52 -4.66 1.43
C PRO A 68 9.81 -4.83 2.22
N SER A 69 10.25 -3.80 2.95
CA SER A 69 11.43 -3.87 3.82
C SER A 69 11.24 -4.84 4.99
N ASP A 70 10.00 -5.13 5.41
CA ASP A 70 9.69 -6.01 6.54
C ASP A 70 10.11 -7.47 6.28
N VAL A 71 10.28 -7.82 5.00
CA VAL A 71 10.61 -9.18 4.58
C VAL A 71 12.13 -9.40 4.50
N GLY A 72 12.94 -8.36 4.74
CA GLY A 72 14.39 -8.40 4.62
C GLY A 72 14.88 -8.34 3.17
N ILE A 73 16.11 -7.88 2.98
CA ILE A 73 16.77 -7.81 1.68
C ILE A 73 17.35 -9.19 1.39
N TYR A 74 16.77 -9.89 0.43
CA TYR A 74 17.37 -11.05 -0.24
C TYR A 74 17.61 -10.64 -1.69
N ASP A 75 18.65 -9.84 -1.90
CA ASP A 75 19.23 -9.65 -3.23
C ASP A 75 20.03 -10.89 -3.62
#